data_AF-E6Q1M1-F1
#
_entry.id   AF-E6Q1M1-F1
#
_cell.length_a   1.000
_cell.length_b   1.000
_cell.length_c   1.000
_cell.angle_alpha   90.00
_cell.angle_beta   90.00
_cell.angle_gamma   90.00
#
_symmetry.space_group_name_H-M   'P 1'
#
loop_
_entity.id
_entity.type
_entity.pdbx_description
1 polymer ?
#
loop_
_entity_poly.entity_id
_entity_poly.type
_entity_poly.pdbx_seq_one_letter_code
_entity_poly.pdbx_strand_id
1 'polypeptide(L)'
;MSSMLDTLAISKRLQKAGDTPEHAEAVAEVFGMVFQENVVTKTDLREACDKLDKKIDTVASTLDKKIDTVASTLDKKIDTVASTLDKKIDTVASTLDKKIDAVASMLDKKIDAVAAMLDKKIDTVASTLDKKIDAVAAMLDKKIDTVASTLDKKIDAVAAMLDGKVVGLDGNIQGLDGRILGLEQRGEALAARYESRLSRAVLTLFVGLTGVISLATSLLMTHIK
;
A
#
# COMPACT_ATOMS: atom_id res chain seq x y z
N MET A 1 -84.43 -42.17 -61.28
CA MET A 1 -85.52 -43.16 -61.41
C MET A 1 -86.12 -43.32 -60.03
N SER A 2 -87.06 -42.45 -59.68
CA SER A 2 -87.89 -42.69 -58.48
C SER A 2 -88.69 -43.94 -58.83
N SER A 3 -88.49 -45.03 -58.10
CA SER A 3 -89.30 -46.23 -58.25
C SER A 3 -90.69 -45.86 -57.77
N MET A 4 -91.49 -45.26 -58.64
CA MET A 4 -92.88 -44.94 -58.35
C MET A 4 -93.57 -46.26 -58.04
N LEU A 5 -94.15 -46.35 -56.84
CA LEU A 5 -94.80 -47.55 -56.35
C LEU A 5 -95.92 -47.94 -57.34
N ASP A 6 -95.85 -49.15 -57.90
CA ASP A 6 -96.83 -49.60 -58.88
C ASP A 6 -98.09 -50.09 -58.17
N THR A 7 -98.99 -49.15 -57.85
CA THR A 7 -100.26 -49.40 -57.16
C THR A 7 -101.18 -50.34 -57.94
N LEU A 8 -101.07 -50.35 -59.27
CA LEU A 8 -101.83 -51.26 -60.13
C LEU A 8 -101.33 -52.70 -60.01
N ALA A 9 -100.01 -52.90 -59.97
CA ALA A 9 -99.44 -54.22 -59.73
C ALA A 9 -99.76 -54.75 -58.31
N ILE A 10 -99.81 -53.85 -57.32
CA ILE A 10 -100.20 -54.19 -55.94
C ILE A 10 -101.68 -54.57 -55.87
N SER A 11 -102.59 -53.77 -56.42
CA SER A 11 -104.04 -54.08 -56.47
C SER A 11 -104.32 -55.40 -57.19
N LYS A 12 -103.68 -55.66 -58.34
CA LYS A 12 -103.80 -56.95 -59.05
C LYS A 12 -103.29 -58.14 -58.24
N ARG A 13 -102.28 -57.95 -57.39
CA ARG A 13 -101.76 -59.00 -56.50
C ARG A 13 -102.72 -59.27 -55.34
N LEU A 14 -103.32 -58.24 -54.76
CA LEU A 14 -104.34 -58.36 -53.71
C LEU A 14 -105.60 -59.06 -54.22
N GLN A 15 -106.08 -58.72 -55.42
CA GLN A 15 -107.21 -59.42 -56.07
C GLN A 15 -106.91 -60.90 -56.32
N LYS A 16 -105.68 -61.24 -56.74
CA LYS A 16 -105.25 -62.63 -56.88
C LYS A 16 -105.13 -63.36 -55.54
N ALA A 17 -104.90 -62.63 -54.44
CA ALA A 17 -104.86 -63.17 -53.09
C ALA A 17 -106.24 -63.31 -52.43
N GLY A 18 -107.32 -62.88 -53.12
CA GLY A 18 -108.71 -63.07 -52.70
C GLY A 18 -109.43 -61.80 -52.25
N ASP A 19 -108.81 -60.62 -52.30
CA ASP A 19 -109.49 -59.34 -52.02
C ASP A 19 -110.48 -58.97 -53.14
N THR A 20 -111.58 -58.31 -52.77
CA THR A 20 -112.50 -57.75 -53.77
C THR A 20 -111.79 -56.61 -54.54
N PRO A 21 -112.18 -56.36 -55.80
CA PRO A 21 -111.58 -55.28 -56.60
C PRO A 21 -111.55 -53.94 -55.87
N GLU A 22 -112.63 -53.60 -55.17
CA GLU A 22 -112.78 -52.35 -54.43
C GLU A 22 -111.87 -52.29 -53.19
N HIS A 23 -111.74 -53.40 -52.45
CA HIS A 23 -110.88 -53.46 -51.26
C HIS A 23 -109.39 -53.44 -51.63
N ALA A 24 -109.01 -54.18 -52.67
CA ALA A 24 -107.65 -54.23 -53.20
C ALA A 24 -107.18 -52.86 -53.73
N GLU A 25 -108.06 -52.10 -54.36
CA GLU A 25 -107.78 -50.75 -54.84
C GLU A 25 -107.67 -49.76 -53.67
N ALA A 26 -108.58 -49.80 -52.71
CA ALA A 26 -108.51 -48.97 -51.51
C ALA A 26 -107.23 -49.22 -50.69
N VAL A 27 -106.81 -50.48 -50.51
CA VAL A 27 -105.57 -50.83 -49.80
C VAL A 27 -104.34 -50.40 -50.60
N ALA A 28 -104.32 -50.60 -51.92
CA ALA A 28 -103.22 -50.14 -52.77
C ALA A 28 -103.10 -48.61 -52.82
N GLU A 29 -104.23 -47.90 -52.77
CA GLU A 29 -104.31 -46.44 -52.70
C GLU A 29 -103.80 -45.92 -51.34
N VAL A 30 -104.31 -46.44 -50.22
CA VAL A 30 -103.83 -46.09 -48.87
C VAL A 30 -102.34 -46.41 -48.73
N PHE A 31 -101.89 -47.56 -49.22
CA PHE A 31 -100.48 -47.94 -49.18
C PHE A 31 -99.62 -47.03 -50.08
N GLY A 32 -100.13 -46.62 -51.25
CA GLY A 32 -99.50 -45.63 -52.11
C GLY A 32 -99.38 -44.26 -51.44
N MET A 33 -100.43 -43.79 -50.75
CA MET A 33 -100.43 -42.54 -49.99
C MET A 33 -99.43 -42.58 -48.83
N VAL A 34 -99.49 -43.61 -47.98
CA VAL A 34 -98.59 -43.77 -46.83
C VAL A 34 -97.13 -43.88 -47.28
N PHE A 35 -96.86 -44.56 -48.40
CA PHE A 35 -95.51 -44.71 -48.96
C PHE A 35 -94.97 -43.38 -49.53
N GLN A 36 -95.81 -42.57 -50.18
CA GLN A 36 -95.38 -41.27 -50.71
C GLN A 36 -95.12 -40.23 -49.60
N GLU A 37 -95.88 -40.24 -48.50
CA GLU A 37 -95.71 -39.26 -47.42
C GLU A 37 -94.58 -39.60 -46.42
N ASN A 38 -94.35 -40.89 -46.13
CA ASN A 38 -93.52 -41.27 -44.98
C ASN A 38 -92.18 -41.93 -45.36
N VAL A 39 -91.89 -42.14 -46.65
CA VAL A 39 -90.64 -42.80 -47.08
C VAL A 39 -89.65 -41.78 -47.62
N VAL A 40 -88.46 -41.77 -47.00
CA VAL A 40 -87.31 -41.00 -47.51
C VAL A 40 -86.90 -41.56 -48.87
N THR A 41 -86.89 -40.70 -49.89
CA THR A 41 -86.45 -41.08 -51.24
C THR A 41 -84.94 -40.97 -51.40
N LYS A 42 -84.41 -41.58 -52.46
CA LYS A 42 -82.99 -41.41 -52.85
C LYS A 42 -82.65 -39.95 -53.14
N THR A 43 -83.62 -39.17 -53.60
CA THR A 43 -83.46 -37.73 -53.86
C THR A 43 -83.30 -36.98 -52.55
N ASP A 44 -84.16 -37.25 -51.55
CA ASP A 44 -84.08 -36.60 -50.22
C ASP A 44 -82.74 -36.88 -49.54
N LEU A 45 -82.26 -38.13 -49.60
CA LEU A 45 -80.94 -38.53 -49.12
C LEU A 45 -79.82 -37.77 -49.84
N ARG A 46 -79.91 -37.63 -51.16
CA ARG A 46 -78.91 -36.89 -51.95
C ARG A 46 -78.90 -35.41 -51.58
N GLU A 47 -80.06 -34.79 -51.46
CA GLU A 47 -80.17 -33.39 -51.04
C GLU A 47 -79.65 -33.19 -49.61
N ALA A 48 -79.89 -34.13 -48.70
CA ALA A 48 -79.36 -34.10 -47.34
C ALA A 48 -77.82 -34.22 -47.34
N CYS A 49 -77.26 -35.13 -48.14
CA CYS A 49 -75.80 -35.23 -48.33
C CYS A 49 -75.22 -33.94 -48.93
N ASP A 50 -75.81 -33.41 -50.00
CA ASP A 50 -75.34 -32.17 -50.63
C ASP A 50 -75.39 -30.98 -49.67
N LYS A 51 -76.41 -30.91 -48.80
CA LYS A 51 -76.49 -29.90 -47.72
C LYS A 51 -75.42 -30.12 -46.65
N LEU A 52 -75.12 -31.37 -46.32
CA LEU A 52 -74.10 -31.72 -45.33
C LEU A 52 -72.70 -31.39 -45.85
N ASP A 53 -72.38 -31.75 -47.08
CA ASP A 53 -71.09 -31.44 -47.73
C ASP A 53 -70.86 -29.93 -47.76
N LYS A 54 -71.86 -29.15 -48.20
CA LYS A 54 -71.79 -27.68 -48.17
C LYS A 54 -71.55 -27.13 -46.75
N LYS A 55 -72.16 -27.73 -45.73
CA LYS A 55 -71.92 -27.34 -44.33
C LYS A 55 -70.50 -27.69 -43.89
N ILE A 56 -70.00 -28.87 -44.24
CA ILE A 56 -68.62 -29.30 -43.96
C ILE A 56 -67.63 -28.34 -44.61
N ASP A 57 -67.80 -28.02 -45.89
CA ASP A 57 -66.94 -27.07 -46.61
C ASP A 57 -66.96 -25.68 -45.97
N THR A 58 -68.15 -25.21 -45.56
CA THR A 58 -68.29 -23.93 -44.87
C THR A 58 -67.57 -23.92 -43.53
N VAL A 59 -67.68 -25.01 -42.76
CA VAL A 59 -67.01 -25.15 -41.47
C VAL A 59 -65.49 -25.23 -41.65
N ALA A 60 -65.00 -26.03 -42.60
CA ALA A 60 -63.58 -26.14 -42.92
C ALA A 60 -63.00 -24.77 -43.30
N SER A 61 -63.63 -24.06 -44.24
CA SER A 61 -63.19 -22.71 -44.64
C SER A 61 -63.21 -21.71 -43.48
N THR A 62 -64.17 -21.84 -42.56
CA THR A 62 -64.24 -21.00 -41.36
C THR A 62 -63.11 -21.31 -40.38
N LEU A 63 -62.76 -22.59 -40.21
CA LEU A 63 -61.68 -23.03 -39.35
C LEU A 63 -60.32 -22.59 -39.90
N ASP A 64 -60.07 -22.73 -41.20
CA ASP A 64 -58.82 -22.27 -41.83
C ASP A 64 -58.61 -20.77 -41.59
N LYS A 65 -59.63 -19.95 -41.86
CA LYS A 65 -59.56 -18.50 -41.59
C LYS A 65 -59.29 -18.17 -40.12
N LYS A 66 -59.86 -18.95 -39.19
CA LYS A 66 -59.62 -18.78 -37.75
C LYS A 66 -58.18 -19.17 -37.39
N ILE A 67 -57.66 -20.25 -37.95
CA ILE A 67 -56.28 -20.69 -37.76
C ILE A 67 -55.31 -19.61 -38.27
N ASP A 68 -55.52 -19.08 -39.47
CA ASP A 68 -54.71 -18.01 -40.05
C ASP A 68 -54.73 -16.75 -39.17
N THR A 69 -55.92 -16.39 -38.67
CA THR A 69 -56.09 -15.24 -37.76
C THR A 69 -55.32 -15.44 -36.46
N VAL A 70 -55.39 -16.64 -35.88
CA VAL A 70 -54.66 -16.99 -34.65
C VAL A 70 -53.15 -16.98 -34.88
N ALA A 71 -52.67 -17.58 -35.97
CA ALA A 71 -51.26 -17.59 -36.33
C ALA A 71 -50.72 -16.16 -36.49
N SER A 72 -51.39 -15.32 -37.28
CA SER A 72 -51.00 -13.92 -37.45
C SER A 72 -51.02 -13.12 -36.13
N THR A 73 -51.95 -13.44 -35.24
CA THR A 73 -52.01 -12.81 -33.91
C THR A 73 -50.85 -13.25 -33.02
N LEU A 74 -50.46 -14.53 -33.08
CA LEU A 74 -49.32 -15.06 -32.33
C LEU A 74 -48.00 -14.48 -32.84
N ASP A 75 -47.79 -14.39 -34.14
CA ASP A 75 -46.58 -13.79 -34.73
C ASP A 75 -46.41 -12.34 -34.26
N LYS A 76 -47.47 -11.52 -34.33
CA LYS A 76 -47.43 -10.13 -33.84
C LYS A 76 -47.12 -10.03 -32.34
N LYS A 77 -47.62 -10.98 -31.54
CA LYS A 77 -47.32 -11.03 -30.10
C LYS A 77 -45.87 -11.42 -29.86
N ILE A 78 -45.33 -12.37 -30.62
CA ILE A 78 -43.92 -12.78 -30.54
C ILE A 78 -43.02 -11.59 -30.89
N ASP A 79 -43.30 -10.87 -31.98
CA ASP A 79 -42.54 -9.68 -32.39
C ASP A 79 -42.58 -8.57 -31.32
N THR A 80 -43.76 -8.36 -30.72
CA THR A 80 -43.93 -7.37 -29.64
C THR A 80 -43.11 -7.75 -28.41
N VAL A 81 -43.10 -9.03 -28.04
CA VAL A 81 -42.32 -9.54 -26.90
C VAL A 81 -40.83 -9.42 -27.19
N ALA A 82 -40.37 -9.80 -28.38
CA ALA A 82 -38.98 -9.68 -28.80
C ALA A 82 -38.49 -8.22 -28.71
N SER A 83 -39.23 -7.29 -29.33
CA SER A 83 -38.89 -5.86 -29.26
C SER A 83 -38.89 -5.30 -27.83
N THR A 84 -39.78 -5.81 -26.97
CA THR A 84 -39.81 -5.41 -25.55
C THR A 84 -38.59 -5.94 -24.80
N LEU A 85 -38.15 -7.16 -25.09
CA LEU A 85 -36.96 -7.75 -24.49
C LEU A 85 -35.69 -7.02 -24.94
N ASP A 86 -35.55 -6.70 -26.22
CA ASP A 86 -34.40 -5.93 -26.74
C ASP A 86 -34.28 -4.58 -26.02
N LYS A 87 -35.37 -3.82 -25.91
CA LYS A 87 -35.37 -2.54 -25.18
C LYS A 87 -35.00 -2.69 -23.70
N LYS A 88 -35.40 -3.80 -23.06
CA LYS A 88 -35.03 -4.09 -21.67
C LYS A 88 -33.54 -4.42 -21.57
N ILE A 89 -32.99 -5.19 -22.51
CA ILE A 89 -31.57 -5.50 -22.57
C ILE A 89 -30.75 -4.21 -22.72
N ASP A 90 -31.13 -3.33 -23.66
CA ASP A 90 -30.46 -2.04 -23.86
C ASP A 90 -30.51 -1.15 -22.61
N THR A 91 -31.66 -1.13 -21.93
CA THR A 91 -31.82 -0.36 -20.67
C THR A 91 -30.91 -0.91 -19.57
N VAL A 92 -30.82 -2.24 -19.45
CA VAL A 92 -29.95 -2.90 -18.47
C VAL A 92 -28.48 -2.64 -18.79
N ALA A 93 -28.07 -2.76 -20.05
CA ALA A 93 -26.71 -2.47 -20.50
C ALA A 93 -26.32 -1.03 -20.16
N SER A 94 -27.13 -0.04 -20.55
CA SER A 94 -26.88 1.37 -20.22
C SER A 94 -26.84 1.64 -18.71
N THR A 95 -27.64 0.94 -17.92
CA THR A 95 -27.60 1.05 -16.45
C THR A 95 -26.32 0.46 -15.88
N LEU A 96 -25.83 -0.65 -16.43
CA LEU A 96 -24.56 -1.26 -16.01
C LEU A 96 -23.37 -0.38 -16.37
N ASP A 97 -23.33 0.20 -17.58
CA ASP A 97 -22.26 1.12 -18.00
C ASP A 97 -22.16 2.32 -17.04
N LYS A 98 -23.29 2.97 -16.73
CA LYS A 98 -23.34 4.08 -15.76
C LYS A 98 -22.85 3.67 -14.36
N LYS A 99 -23.14 2.43 -13.93
CA LYS A 99 -22.65 1.92 -12.65
C LYS A 99 -21.15 1.66 -12.68
N ILE A 100 -20.63 1.14 -13.79
CA ILE A 100 -19.19 0.93 -13.98
C ILE A 100 -18.45 2.27 -13.93
N ASP A 101 -18.94 3.28 -14.66
CA ASP A 101 -18.36 4.64 -14.65
C ASP A 101 -18.39 5.26 -13.26
N ALA A 102 -19.49 5.11 -12.52
CA ALA A 102 -19.60 5.60 -11.15
C ALA A 102 -18.59 4.91 -10.21
N VAL A 103 -18.42 3.59 -10.34
CA VAL A 103 -17.43 2.83 -9.55
C VAL A 103 -16.01 3.26 -9.90
N ALA A 104 -15.70 3.45 -11.19
CA ALA A 104 -14.39 3.93 -11.63
C ALA A 104 -14.07 5.31 -11.02
N SER A 105 -15.00 6.27 -11.12
CA SER A 105 -14.83 7.60 -10.51
C SER A 105 -14.67 7.56 -8.99
N MET A 106 -15.37 6.64 -8.30
CA MET A 106 -15.19 6.43 -6.86
C MET A 106 -13.82 5.85 -6.52
N LEU A 107 -13.28 4.95 -7.35
CA LEU A 107 -11.94 4.39 -7.17
C LEU A 107 -10.86 5.44 -7.40
N ASP A 108 -10.97 6.26 -8.45
CA ASP A 108 -10.03 7.36 -8.72
C ASP A 108 -9.95 8.33 -7.52
N LYS A 109 -11.10 8.77 -7.00
CA LYS A 109 -11.15 9.63 -5.80
C LYS A 109 -10.52 8.98 -4.57
N LYS A 110 -10.66 7.66 -4.42
CA LYS A 110 -10.01 6.92 -3.31
C LYS A 110 -8.50 6.84 -3.50
N ILE A 111 -8.03 6.64 -4.73
CA ILE A 111 -6.60 6.64 -5.06
C ILE A 111 -5.99 8.01 -4.73
N ASP A 112 -6.63 9.09 -5.17
CA ASP A 112 -6.18 10.47 -4.88
C ASP A 112 -6.13 10.74 -3.37
N ALA A 113 -7.14 10.31 -2.62
CA ALA A 113 -7.18 10.47 -1.17
C ALA A 113 -6.05 9.69 -0.47
N VAL A 114 -5.77 8.46 -0.92
CA VAL A 114 -4.65 7.65 -0.40
C VAL A 114 -3.30 8.29 -0.74
N ALA A 115 -3.12 8.81 -1.94
CA ALA A 115 -1.90 9.52 -2.34
C ALA A 115 -1.65 10.73 -1.43
N ALA A 116 -2.66 11.59 -1.23
CA ALA A 116 -2.55 12.75 -0.34
C ALA A 116 -2.25 12.37 1.12
N MET A 117 -2.82 11.25 1.61
CA MET A 117 -2.49 10.73 2.94
C MET A 117 -1.04 10.24 3.04
N LEU A 118 -0.51 9.62 2.00
CA LEU A 118 0.89 9.16 1.96
C LEU A 118 1.85 10.34 1.93
N ASP A 119 1.59 11.37 1.12
CA ASP A 119 2.41 12.59 1.05
C ASP A 119 2.50 13.27 2.42
N LYS A 120 1.36 13.47 3.10
CA LYS A 120 1.35 14.04 4.46
C LYS A 120 2.14 13.19 5.46
N LYS A 121 2.12 11.87 5.31
CA LYS A 121 2.88 10.96 6.19
C LYS A 121 4.39 11.06 5.90
N ILE A 122 4.78 11.19 4.63
CA ILE A 122 6.17 11.44 4.23
C ILE A 122 6.65 12.75 4.83
N ASP A 123 5.89 13.84 4.71
CA ASP A 123 6.25 15.15 5.28
C ASP A 123 6.43 15.09 6.81
N THR A 124 5.54 14.37 7.49
CA THR A 124 5.62 14.18 8.94
C THR A 124 6.88 13.42 9.34
N VAL A 125 7.25 12.38 8.59
CA VAL A 125 8.48 11.62 8.80
C VAL A 125 9.71 12.47 8.54
N ALA A 126 9.73 13.24 7.44
CA ALA A 126 10.82 14.15 7.10
C ALA A 126 11.06 15.17 8.22
N SER A 127 10.00 15.88 8.66
CA SER A 127 10.09 16.84 9.76
C SER A 127 10.55 16.20 11.09
N THR A 128 10.18 14.94 11.34
CA THR A 128 10.65 14.21 12.51
C THR A 128 12.14 13.87 12.43
N LEU A 129 12.62 13.53 11.23
CA LEU A 129 14.05 13.26 10.99
C LEU A 129 14.88 14.53 11.12
N ASP A 130 14.43 15.66 10.55
CA ASP A 130 15.13 16.95 10.67
C ASP A 130 15.31 17.34 12.13
N LYS A 131 14.25 17.26 12.94
CA LYS A 131 14.34 17.54 14.39
C LYS A 131 15.31 16.62 15.13
N LYS A 132 15.41 15.35 14.71
CA LYS A 132 16.38 14.41 15.29
C LYS A 132 17.81 14.76 14.89
N ILE A 133 18.03 15.17 13.64
CA ILE A 133 19.33 15.63 13.16
C ILE A 133 19.77 16.87 13.95
N ASP A 134 18.89 17.86 14.10
CA ASP A 134 19.17 19.07 14.88
C ASP A 134 19.51 18.75 16.35
N ALA A 135 18.76 17.84 16.97
CA ALA A 135 19.02 17.40 18.34
C ALA A 135 20.40 16.71 18.47
N VAL A 136 20.76 15.87 17.50
CA VAL A 136 22.08 15.21 17.47
C VAL A 136 23.19 16.23 17.28
N ALA A 137 23.02 17.21 16.38
CA ALA A 137 23.99 18.28 16.17
C ALA A 137 24.24 19.07 17.46
N ALA A 138 23.18 19.51 18.14
CA ALA A 138 23.29 20.24 19.42
C ALA A 138 23.97 19.39 20.53
N MET A 139 23.71 18.08 20.56
CA MET A 139 24.40 17.17 21.49
C MET A 139 25.90 17.05 21.19
N LEU A 140 26.28 17.02 19.91
CA LEU A 140 27.68 16.97 19.49
C LEU A 140 28.41 18.27 19.82
N ASP A 141 27.80 19.44 19.56
CA ASP A 141 28.38 20.74 19.91
C ASP A 141 28.67 20.84 21.41
N LYS A 142 27.69 20.48 22.26
CA LYS A 142 27.89 20.47 23.71
C LYS A 142 29.03 19.53 24.14
N LYS A 143 29.18 18.38 23.46
CA LYS A 143 30.26 17.43 23.74
C LYS A 143 31.62 18.00 23.32
N ILE A 144 31.68 18.69 22.18
CA ILE A 144 32.88 19.40 21.72
C ILE A 144 33.29 20.47 22.74
N ASP A 145 32.36 21.32 23.18
CA ASP A 145 32.63 22.35 24.19
C ASP A 145 33.16 21.76 25.51
N THR A 146 32.58 20.64 25.95
CA THR A 146 33.01 19.93 27.16
C THR A 146 34.44 19.40 27.01
N VAL A 147 34.77 18.84 25.85
CA VAL A 147 36.11 18.35 25.54
C VAL A 147 37.11 19.50 25.48
N ALA A 148 36.76 20.60 24.80
CA ALA A 148 37.60 21.80 24.71
C ALA A 148 37.92 22.36 26.10
N SER A 149 36.90 22.58 26.95
CA SER A 149 37.11 23.06 28.32
C SER A 149 37.95 22.11 29.17
N THR A 150 37.82 20.80 28.95
CA THR A 150 38.66 19.81 29.65
C THR A 150 40.12 19.88 29.20
N LEU A 151 40.36 20.11 27.91
CA LEU A 151 41.70 20.29 27.36
C LEU A 151 42.35 21.58 27.87
N ASP A 152 41.61 22.70 27.88
CA ASP A 152 42.10 23.98 28.41
C ASP A 152 42.56 23.84 29.87
N LYS A 153 41.74 23.22 30.73
CA LYS A 153 42.11 22.96 32.13
C LYS A 153 43.36 22.09 32.26
N LYS A 154 43.55 21.11 31.37
CA LYS A 154 44.75 20.27 31.37
C LYS A 154 45.98 21.05 30.92
N ILE A 155 45.83 21.94 29.93
CA ILE A 155 46.90 22.84 29.46
C ILE A 155 47.32 23.77 30.60
N ASP A 156 46.37 24.41 31.28
CA ASP A 156 46.63 25.29 32.42
C ASP A 156 47.35 24.55 33.56
N ALA A 157 46.91 23.32 33.88
CA ALA A 157 47.54 22.50 34.90
C ALA A 157 48.99 22.14 34.53
N VAL A 158 49.25 21.81 33.26
CA VAL A 158 50.60 21.53 32.76
C VAL A 158 51.47 22.80 32.81
N ALA A 159 50.94 23.95 32.41
CA ALA A 159 51.65 25.23 32.49
C ALA A 159 52.05 25.56 33.94
N ALA A 160 51.11 25.46 34.89
CA ALA A 160 51.39 25.68 36.31
C ALA A 160 52.45 24.71 36.88
N MET A 161 52.42 23.43 36.46
CA MET A 161 53.44 22.45 36.84
C MET A 161 54.82 22.82 36.29
N LEU A 162 54.91 23.34 35.06
CA LEU A 162 56.16 23.79 34.45
C LEU A 162 56.70 25.04 35.17
N ASP A 163 55.85 26.03 35.44
CA ASP A 163 56.23 27.23 36.19
C ASP A 163 56.78 26.88 37.57
N GLY A 164 56.10 25.97 38.30
CA GLY A 164 56.59 25.48 39.58
C GLY A 164 57.97 24.79 39.49
N LYS A 165 58.22 24.03 38.42
CA LYS A 165 59.55 23.44 38.17
C LYS A 165 60.59 24.51 37.86
N VAL A 166 60.27 25.53 37.08
CA VAL A 166 61.18 26.64 36.75
C VAL A 166 61.55 27.41 38.01
N VAL A 167 60.58 27.76 38.86
CA VAL A 167 60.83 28.40 40.16
C VAL A 167 61.70 27.53 41.07
N GLY A 168 61.44 26.22 41.12
CA GLY A 168 62.27 25.29 41.88
C GLY A 168 63.71 25.21 41.37
N LEU A 169 63.91 25.25 40.05
CA LEU A 169 65.24 25.31 39.44
C LEU A 169 65.96 26.63 39.77
N ASP A 170 65.26 27.77 39.71
CA ASP A 170 65.82 29.07 40.07
C ASP A 170 66.28 29.10 41.53
N GLY A 171 65.48 28.58 42.46
CA GLY A 171 65.87 28.44 43.87
C GLY A 171 67.10 27.54 44.07
N ASN A 172 67.22 26.45 43.31
CA ASN A 172 68.41 25.59 43.34
C ASN A 172 69.66 26.33 42.83
N ILE A 173 69.52 27.14 41.77
CA ILE A 173 70.62 27.96 41.21
C ILE A 173 71.07 29.00 42.23
N GLN A 174 70.15 29.76 42.82
CA GLN A 174 70.48 30.73 43.88
C GLN A 174 71.19 30.07 45.07
N GLY A 175 70.75 28.88 45.46
CA GLY A 175 71.42 28.09 46.50
C GLY A 175 72.83 27.67 46.13
N LEU A 176 73.08 27.32 44.87
CA LEU A 176 74.43 27.03 44.36
C LEU A 176 75.31 28.30 44.33
N ASP A 177 74.78 29.44 43.88
CA ASP A 177 75.49 30.72 43.88
C ASP A 177 75.95 31.12 45.29
N GLY A 178 75.06 30.99 46.28
CA GLY A 178 75.42 31.23 47.69
C GLY A 178 76.53 30.31 48.21
N ARG A 179 76.53 29.03 47.79
CA ARG A 179 77.62 28.09 48.11
C ARG A 179 78.94 28.47 47.44
N ILE A 180 78.89 28.93 46.19
CA ILE A 180 80.07 29.40 45.44
C ILE A 180 80.68 30.62 46.13
N LEU A 181 79.88 31.64 46.45
CA LEU A 181 80.34 32.83 47.20
C LEU A 181 81.00 32.44 48.54
N GLY A 182 80.41 31.48 49.26
CA GLY A 182 80.99 30.96 50.51
C GLY A 182 82.32 30.24 50.30
N LEU A 183 82.51 29.55 49.17
CA LEU A 183 83.79 28.93 48.81
C LEU A 183 84.84 29.98 48.42
N GLU A 184 84.46 31.02 47.70
CA GLU A 184 85.34 32.15 47.34
C GLU A 184 85.87 32.84 48.60
N GLN A 185 84.99 33.20 49.54
CA GLN A 185 85.39 33.80 50.83
C GLN A 185 86.32 32.89 51.64
N ARG A 186 86.07 31.57 51.66
CA ARG A 186 86.96 30.60 52.31
C ARG A 186 88.31 30.52 51.61
N GLY A 187 88.33 30.60 50.28
CA GLY A 187 89.53 30.65 49.47
C GLY A 187 90.39 31.87 49.79
N GLU A 188 89.78 33.06 49.83
CA GLU A 188 90.44 34.31 50.22
C GLU A 188 90.98 34.26 51.66
N ALA A 189 90.17 33.78 52.62
CA ALA A 189 90.59 33.64 54.00
C ALA A 189 91.77 32.66 54.15
N LEU A 190 91.78 31.58 53.36
CA LEU A 190 92.89 30.63 53.34
C LEU A 190 94.15 31.27 52.75
N ALA A 191 94.03 32.01 51.64
CA ALA A 191 95.13 32.77 51.03
C ALA A 191 95.76 33.76 52.03
N ALA A 192 94.93 34.56 52.71
CA ALA A 192 95.38 35.50 53.74
C ALA A 192 96.08 34.79 54.92
N ARG A 193 95.58 33.62 55.35
CA ARG A 193 96.24 32.79 56.37
C ARG A 193 97.61 32.31 55.92
N TYR A 194 97.76 31.90 54.65
CA TYR A 194 99.04 31.49 54.09
C TYR A 194 100.03 32.67 54.04
N GLU A 195 99.62 33.84 53.55
CA GLU A 195 100.47 35.04 53.53
C GLU A 195 100.93 35.44 54.94
N SER A 196 100.01 35.44 55.92
CA SER A 196 100.33 35.74 57.32
C SER A 196 101.32 34.73 57.93
N ARG A 197 101.17 33.43 57.61
CA ARG A 197 102.11 32.38 58.09
C ARG A 197 103.47 32.51 57.43
N LEU A 198 103.52 32.76 56.12
CA LEU A 198 104.76 32.95 55.37
C LEU A 198 105.50 34.18 55.88
N SER A 199 104.81 35.32 56.02
CA SER A 199 105.37 36.56 56.58
C SER A 199 105.94 36.34 57.99
N ARG A 200 105.20 35.65 58.88
CA ARG A 200 105.71 35.27 60.20
C ARG A 200 106.93 34.36 60.13
N ALA A 201 106.93 33.34 59.27
CA ALA A 201 108.06 32.43 59.13
C ALA A 201 109.32 33.16 58.63
N VAL A 202 109.18 34.04 57.63
CA VAL A 202 110.26 34.88 57.11
C VAL A 202 110.78 35.83 58.20
N LEU A 203 109.89 36.48 58.94
CA LEU A 203 110.27 37.37 60.04
C LEU A 203 111.02 36.62 61.15
N THR A 204 110.54 35.45 61.57
CA THR A 204 111.20 34.62 62.59
C THR A 204 112.59 34.15 62.12
N LEU A 205 112.72 33.72 60.85
CA LEU A 205 114.02 33.37 60.26
C LEU A 205 114.97 34.57 60.21
N PHE A 206 114.47 35.75 59.81
CA PHE A 206 115.27 36.97 59.74
C PHE A 206 115.74 37.43 61.13
N VAL A 207 114.85 37.50 62.11
CA VAL A 207 115.18 37.83 63.51
C VAL A 207 116.12 36.80 64.13
N GLY A 208 115.91 35.51 63.83
CA GLY A 208 116.83 34.44 64.24
C GLY A 208 118.23 34.63 63.65
N LEU A 209 118.33 34.89 62.34
CA LEU A 209 119.61 35.10 61.65
C LEU A 209 120.35 36.34 62.17
N THR A 210 119.66 37.48 62.36
CA THR A 210 120.26 38.69 62.94
C THR A 210 120.72 38.46 64.37
N GLY A 211 119.97 37.68 65.15
CA GLY A 211 120.37 37.21 66.49
C GLY A 211 121.67 36.39 66.45
N VAL A 212 121.78 35.40 65.56
CA VAL A 212 122.99 34.58 65.40
C VAL A 212 124.18 35.44 64.94
N ILE A 213 124.00 36.35 63.99
CA ILE A 213 125.05 37.28 63.53
C ILE A 213 125.53 38.17 64.68
N SER A 214 124.62 38.73 65.48
CA SER A 214 124.94 39.58 66.64
C SER A 214 125.71 38.82 67.72
N LEU A 215 125.36 37.54 67.96
CA LEU A 215 126.09 36.69 68.89
C LEU A 215 127.50 36.36 68.38
N ALA A 216 127.62 36.03 67.08
CA ALA A 216 128.90 35.74 66.44
C ALA A 216 129.85 36.93 66.47
N THR A 217 129.38 38.16 66.18
CA THR A 217 130.20 39.39 66.26
C THR A 217 130.60 39.73 67.70
N SER A 218 129.72 39.51 68.68
CA SER A 218 130.04 39.69 70.11
C SER A 218 131.13 38.72 70.58
N LEU A 219 131.04 37.43 70.23
CA LEU A 219 132.09 36.43 70.48
C LEU A 219 133.43 36.80 69.82
N LEU A 220 133.41 37.24 68.55
CA LEU A 220 134.59 37.69 67.83
C LEU A 220 135.26 38.90 68.52
N MET A 221 134.48 39.88 69.00
CA MET A 221 135.01 40.99 69.80
C MET A 221 135.57 40.55 71.15
N THR A 222 135.06 39.46 71.72
CA THR A 222 135.51 38.95 73.03
C THR A 222 136.83 38.16 72.92
N HIS A 223 137.10 37.52 71.76
CA HIS A 223 138.36 36.82 71.48
C HIS A 223 139.45 37.66 70.81
N ILE A 224 139.18 38.93 70.47
CA ILE A 224 140.19 39.91 70.00
C ILE A 224 140.84 40.69 71.18
N LYS A 225 140.53 40.33 72.44
CA LYS A 225 141.20 40.83 73.65
C LYS A 225 142.01 39.73 74.32
#